data_AF-A0A149V6V0-F1
#
_entry.id   AF-A0A149V6V0-F1
#
_cell.length_a   1.000
_cell.length_b   1.000
_cell.length_c   1.000
_cell.angle_alpha   90.00
_cell.angle_beta   90.00
_cell.angle_gamma   90.00
#
_symmetry.space_group_name_H-M   'P 1'
#
loop_
_entity.id
_entity.type
_entity.pdbx_description
1 polymer ?
#
loop_
_entity_poly.entity_id
_entity_poly.type
_entity_poly.pdbx_seq_one_letter_code
_entity_poly.pdbx_strand_id
1 'polypeptide(L)'
;MTDYIVLTKSAFSEFVNLRILQRLDLPTKDKEPEKQPLAADLPKADSDQIKEPEIVPSETEIYIFEYIKKRLAFLSDTDELFSATDSIEYKDYKGKFVVYYGKERAGRLFDFYESKETKYKFDFGPDFGGEISTDTLEIIDQSLLNVFKTRVEEMTPKGKKKKAITAE
;
A
#
# COMPACT_ATOMS: atom_id res chain seq x y z
N MET A 1 -31.89 30.84 -19.18
CA MET A 1 -31.01 29.66 -19.12
C MET A 1 -29.73 29.93 -18.30
N THR A 2 -29.76 30.90 -17.39
CA THR A 2 -28.64 31.32 -16.51
C THR A 2 -28.87 30.92 -15.04
N ASP A 3 -30.12 30.61 -14.67
CA ASP A 3 -30.52 30.38 -13.27
C ASP A 3 -30.00 29.04 -12.72
N TYR A 4 -29.82 28.04 -13.59
CA TYR A 4 -29.31 26.73 -13.18
C TYR A 4 -27.84 26.78 -12.75
N ILE A 5 -27.04 27.67 -13.35
CA ILE A 5 -25.63 27.88 -13.01
C ILE A 5 -25.52 28.59 -11.66
N VAL A 6 -26.42 29.52 -11.37
CA VAL A 6 -26.45 30.23 -10.07
C VAL A 6 -26.91 29.28 -8.95
N LEU A 7 -27.93 28.46 -9.21
CA LEU A 7 -28.45 27.49 -8.25
C LEU A 7 -27.42 26.40 -7.89
N THR A 8 -26.72 25.87 -8.90
CA THR A 8 -25.68 24.84 -8.67
C THR A 8 -24.47 25.41 -7.93
N LYS A 9 -24.04 26.64 -8.22
CA LYS A 9 -22.97 27.31 -7.46
C LYS A 9 -23.36 27.58 -6.01
N SER A 10 -24.62 27.95 -5.75
CA SER A 10 -25.11 28.14 -4.38
C SER A 10 -25.13 26.84 -3.59
N ALA A 11 -25.67 25.76 -4.18
CA ALA A 11 -25.75 24.46 -3.54
C ALA A 11 -24.36 23.86 -3.23
N PHE A 12 -23.39 24.06 -4.12
CA PHE A 12 -22.00 23.62 -3.89
C PHE A 12 -21.32 24.41 -2.77
N SER A 13 -21.54 25.73 -2.71
CA SER A 13 -21.01 26.58 -1.65
C SER A 13 -21.52 26.15 -0.26
N GLU A 14 -22.83 25.89 -0.15
CA GLU A 14 -23.44 25.42 1.10
C GLU A 14 -22.92 24.04 1.52
N PHE A 15 -22.74 23.11 0.58
CA PHE A 15 -22.18 21.80 0.86
C PHE A 15 -20.74 21.87 1.38
N VAL A 16 -19.89 22.70 0.75
CA VAL A 16 -18.51 22.89 1.17
C VAL A 16 -18.46 23.54 2.56
N ASN A 17 -19.28 24.55 2.82
CA ASN A 17 -19.36 25.20 4.13
C ASN A 17 -19.80 24.21 5.23
N LEU A 18 -20.81 23.37 4.98
CA LEU A 18 -21.24 22.33 5.92
C LEU A 18 -20.13 21.31 6.17
N ARG A 19 -19.36 20.92 5.15
CA ARG A 19 -18.30 19.93 5.31
C ARG A 19 -17.05 20.48 6.00
N ILE A 20 -16.79 21.78 5.86
CA ILE A 20 -15.75 22.49 6.60
C ILE A 20 -16.15 22.63 8.07
N LEU A 21 -17.38 23.05 8.37
CA LEU A 21 -17.88 23.15 9.76
C LEU A 21 -17.86 21.80 10.48
N GLN A 22 -18.21 20.71 9.80
CA GLN A 22 -18.13 19.34 10.34
C GLN A 22 -16.69 18.88 10.61
N ARG A 23 -15.68 19.45 9.95
CA ARG A 23 -14.25 19.13 10.19
C ARG A 23 -13.61 20.01 11.25
N LEU A 24 -14.21 21.17 11.54
CA LEU A 24 -13.71 22.14 12.51
C LEU A 24 -14.32 21.99 13.90
N ASP A 25 -15.26 21.06 14.09
CA ASP A 25 -15.94 20.76 15.36
C ASP A 25 -16.45 22.01 16.10
N LEU A 26 -16.89 23.03 15.34
CA LEU A 26 -17.64 24.14 15.90
C LEU A 26 -19.11 23.71 15.99
N PRO A 27 -19.72 23.71 17.19
CA PRO A 27 -21.12 23.39 17.34
C PRO A 27 -21.93 24.46 16.59
N THR A 28 -22.73 24.02 15.60
CA THR A 28 -23.79 24.85 15.03
C THR A 28 -24.74 25.25 16.15
N LYS A 29 -24.52 26.43 16.72
CA LYS A 29 -25.55 27.20 17.42
C LYS A 29 -26.62 27.51 16.38
N ASP A 30 -27.63 26.65 16.34
CA ASP A 30 -29.04 27.03 16.32
C ASP A 30 -29.86 25.77 16.05
N LYS A 31 -30.37 25.20 17.15
CA LYS A 31 -31.72 24.63 17.22
C LYS A 31 -32.07 24.48 18.70
N GLU A 32 -32.91 25.40 19.15
CA GLU A 32 -33.64 25.29 20.41
C GLU A 32 -34.45 23.98 20.47
N PRO A 33 -34.68 23.44 21.68
CA PRO A 33 -35.19 22.11 21.89
C PRO A 33 -36.71 22.13 22.07
N GLU A 34 -37.43 21.23 21.41
CA GLU A 34 -38.73 20.81 21.91
C GLU A 34 -38.79 19.29 22.15
N LYS A 35 -38.96 18.99 23.45
CA LYS A 35 -39.53 17.79 24.09
C LYS A 35 -38.65 16.55 24.23
N GLN A 36 -37.93 16.54 25.37
CA GLN A 36 -37.77 15.38 26.25
C GLN A 36 -39.12 15.04 26.96
N PRO A 37 -39.29 13.92 27.72
CA PRO A 37 -38.28 12.97 28.21
C PRO A 37 -38.68 11.47 28.12
N LEU A 38 -37.71 10.55 28.27
CA LEU A 38 -37.67 9.58 29.38
C LEU A 38 -36.47 8.62 29.28
N ALA A 39 -35.72 8.60 30.40
CA ALA A 39 -35.02 7.48 31.03
C ALA A 39 -33.63 7.02 30.54
N ALA A 40 -32.71 7.11 31.52
CA ALA A 40 -31.63 6.17 31.85
C ALA A 40 -30.35 6.19 30.98
N ASP A 41 -29.49 7.14 31.31
CA ASP A 41 -28.12 6.91 31.83
C ASP A 41 -27.42 5.60 31.44
N LEU A 42 -26.66 5.67 30.35
CA LEU A 42 -25.46 4.86 30.09
C LEU A 42 -24.48 5.78 29.36
N PRO A 43 -23.27 6.05 29.88
CA PRO A 43 -22.25 6.73 29.10
C PRO A 43 -21.85 5.79 27.97
N LYS A 44 -22.33 6.09 26.75
CA LYS A 44 -21.75 5.53 25.54
C LYS A 44 -20.33 6.03 25.50
N ALA A 45 -19.42 5.15 25.88
CA ALA A 45 -17.99 5.29 25.70
C ALA A 45 -17.75 5.93 24.33
N ASP A 46 -17.08 7.08 24.36
CA ASP A 46 -16.35 7.59 23.22
C ASP A 46 -15.69 6.40 22.56
N SER A 47 -16.09 6.12 21.32
CA SER A 47 -15.29 5.29 20.45
C SER A 47 -14.02 6.08 20.23
N ASP A 48 -13.05 5.88 21.12
CA ASP A 48 -11.65 6.16 20.90
C ASP A 48 -11.40 5.68 19.47
N GLN A 49 -11.20 6.65 18.58
CA GLN A 49 -10.57 6.38 17.31
C GLN A 49 -9.19 5.89 17.70
N ILE A 50 -9.07 4.57 17.83
CA ILE A 50 -7.81 3.85 17.76
C ILE A 50 -7.25 4.29 16.41
N LYS A 51 -6.45 5.37 16.41
CA LYS A 51 -5.51 5.67 15.35
C LYS A 51 -4.71 4.38 15.26
N GLU A 52 -4.98 3.58 14.24
CA GLU A 52 -4.17 2.41 13.96
C GLU A 52 -2.72 2.91 14.00
N PRO A 53 -1.87 2.29 14.82
CA PRO A 53 -0.50 2.75 14.96
C PRO A 53 0.12 2.82 13.57
N GLU A 54 0.73 3.95 13.25
CA GLU A 54 1.45 4.11 12.00
C GLU A 54 2.50 3.00 11.94
N ILE A 55 2.31 2.07 11.01
CA ILE A 55 3.20 0.92 10.84
C ILE A 55 4.45 1.47 10.16
N VAL A 56 5.48 1.69 10.96
CA VAL A 56 6.78 2.22 10.53
C VAL A 56 7.74 1.04 10.32
N PRO A 57 8.38 0.94 9.14
CA PRO A 57 9.34 -0.12 8.87
C PRO A 57 10.50 -0.14 9.87
N SER A 58 10.94 -1.35 10.20
CA SER A 58 12.16 -1.63 10.99
C SER A 58 13.43 -1.20 10.24
N GLU A 59 14.50 -0.90 10.98
CA GLU A 59 15.83 -0.63 10.39
C GLU A 59 16.31 -1.79 9.51
N THR A 60 15.99 -3.03 9.90
CA THR A 60 16.32 -4.24 9.13
C THR A 60 15.60 -4.24 7.78
N GLU A 61 14.35 -3.83 7.75
CA GLU A 61 13.52 -3.82 6.54
C GLU A 61 13.99 -2.76 5.56
N ILE A 62 14.32 -1.56 6.06
CA ILE A 62 14.92 -0.49 5.25
C ILE A 62 16.27 -0.94 4.69
N TYR A 63 17.11 -1.58 5.50
CA TYR A 63 18.39 -2.12 5.05
C TYR A 63 18.22 -3.15 3.92
N ILE A 64 17.27 -4.07 4.06
CA ILE A 64 16.96 -5.09 3.04
C ILE A 64 16.47 -4.42 1.75
N PHE A 65 15.57 -3.45 1.86
CA PHE A 65 15.05 -2.73 0.70
C PHE A 65 16.16 -2.02 -0.07
N GLU A 66 17.04 -1.30 0.62
CA GLU A 66 18.18 -0.63 -0.01
C GLU A 66 19.17 -1.62 -0.64
N TYR A 67 19.46 -2.72 0.06
CA TYR A 67 20.32 -3.78 -0.47
C TYR A 67 19.74 -4.32 -1.78
N ILE A 68 18.44 -4.62 -1.80
CA ILE A 68 17.77 -5.22 -2.95
C ILE A 68 17.72 -4.26 -4.14
N LYS A 69 17.45 -2.97 -3.93
CA LYS A 69 17.54 -1.98 -5.02
C LYS A 69 18.93 -1.94 -5.63
N LYS A 70 19.98 -1.88 -4.81
CA LYS A 70 21.38 -1.90 -5.27
C LYS A 70 21.71 -3.22 -5.98
N ARG A 71 21.22 -4.35 -5.45
CA ARG A 71 21.49 -5.68 -6.01
C ARG A 71 20.80 -5.88 -7.35
N LEU A 72 19.54 -5.49 -7.49
CA LEU A 72 18.81 -5.55 -8.76
C LEU A 72 19.41 -4.65 -9.83
N ALA A 73 19.90 -3.46 -9.45
CA ALA A 73 20.64 -2.60 -10.36
C ALA A 73 21.90 -3.29 -10.90
N PHE A 74 22.59 -4.09 -10.08
CA PHE A 74 23.76 -4.88 -10.49
C PHE A 74 23.40 -6.12 -11.31
N LEU A 75 22.29 -6.79 -10.98
CA LEU A 75 21.84 -8.01 -11.66
C LEU A 75 21.11 -7.75 -12.98
N SER A 76 20.71 -6.51 -13.24
CA SER A 76 20.01 -6.11 -14.46
C SER A 76 20.95 -6.18 -15.67
N ASP A 77 20.59 -6.98 -16.66
CA ASP A 77 21.36 -7.21 -17.89
C ASP A 77 20.88 -6.33 -19.07
N THR A 78 19.82 -5.55 -18.88
CA THR A 78 19.25 -4.66 -19.90
C THR A 78 18.90 -3.30 -19.30
N ASP A 79 18.94 -2.25 -20.13
CA ASP A 79 18.56 -0.90 -19.72
C ASP A 79 17.10 -0.81 -19.27
N GLU A 80 16.22 -1.64 -19.86
CA GLU A 80 14.81 -1.71 -19.47
C GLU A 80 14.66 -2.23 -18.03
N LEU A 81 15.37 -3.30 -17.68
CA LEU A 81 15.35 -3.85 -16.31
C LEU A 81 16.02 -2.90 -15.32
N PHE A 82 17.13 -2.28 -15.69
CA PHE A 82 17.81 -1.30 -14.85
C PHE A 82 16.88 -0.12 -14.54
N SER A 83 16.25 0.45 -15.57
CA SER A 83 15.30 1.56 -15.41
C SER A 83 14.06 1.15 -14.60
N ALA A 84 13.63 -0.12 -14.69
CA ALA A 84 12.51 -0.62 -13.92
C ALA A 84 12.79 -0.67 -12.40
N THR A 85 14.05 -0.68 -11.97
CA THR A 85 14.39 -0.69 -10.53
C THR A 85 13.93 0.57 -9.79
N ASP A 86 13.73 1.68 -10.50
CA ASP A 86 13.22 2.94 -9.92
C ASP A 86 11.78 2.83 -9.46
N SER A 87 10.99 1.95 -10.09
CA SER A 87 9.58 1.72 -9.74
C SER A 87 9.39 0.62 -8.69
N ILE A 88 10.47 0.22 -8.01
CA ILE A 88 10.40 -0.69 -6.87
C ILE A 88 10.06 0.12 -5.62
N GLU A 89 9.00 -0.32 -4.96
CA GLU A 89 8.46 0.27 -3.75
C GLU A 89 8.28 -0.82 -2.69
N TYR A 90 7.98 -0.40 -1.47
CA TYR A 90 7.67 -1.29 -0.37
C TYR A 90 6.40 -0.85 0.34
N LYS A 91 5.80 -1.79 1.06
CA LYS A 91 4.73 -1.52 2.00
C LYS A 91 4.90 -2.38 3.22
N ASP A 92 4.94 -1.74 4.37
CA ASP A 92 5.00 -2.42 5.64
C ASP A 92 3.59 -2.79 6.11
N TYR A 93 3.50 -3.99 6.70
CA TYR A 93 2.31 -4.58 7.25
C TYR A 93 2.66 -5.18 8.60
N LYS A 94 1.65 -5.34 9.46
CA LYS A 94 1.85 -5.99 10.75
C LYS A 94 2.45 -7.40 10.57
N GLY A 95 3.73 -7.54 10.89
CA GLY A 95 4.49 -8.79 10.85
C GLY A 95 5.03 -9.19 9.48
N LYS A 96 4.95 -8.33 8.44
CA LYS A 96 5.61 -8.58 7.15
C LYS A 96 5.91 -7.29 6.40
N PHE A 97 7.03 -7.30 5.69
CA PHE A 97 7.44 -6.21 4.82
C PHE A 97 7.35 -6.65 3.36
N VAL A 98 6.51 -5.98 2.57
CA VAL A 98 6.23 -6.39 1.19
C VAL A 98 6.98 -5.50 0.23
N VAL A 99 7.75 -6.09 -0.68
CA VAL A 99 8.44 -5.36 -1.75
C VAL A 99 7.81 -5.70 -3.10
N TYR A 100 7.55 -4.67 -3.91
CA TYR A 100 6.83 -4.81 -5.16
C TYR A 100 7.34 -3.86 -6.25
N TYR A 101 7.11 -4.24 -7.50
CA TYR A 101 7.36 -3.42 -8.69
C TYR A 101 6.06 -2.83 -9.21
N GLY A 102 5.94 -1.50 -9.22
CA GLY A 102 4.81 -0.75 -9.77
C GLY A 102 3.49 -0.93 -8.99
N LYS A 103 2.85 -2.09 -9.09
CA LYS A 103 1.58 -2.37 -8.38
C LYS A 103 1.80 -3.35 -7.23
N GLU A 104 1.34 -2.97 -6.05
CA GLU A 104 1.50 -3.74 -4.81
C GLU A 104 1.14 -5.23 -4.92
N ARG A 105 -0.03 -5.56 -5.48
CA ARG A 105 -0.49 -6.95 -5.60
C ARG A 105 0.07 -7.67 -6.83
N ALA A 106 -0.07 -7.05 -8.01
CA ALA A 106 0.28 -7.68 -9.28
C ALA A 106 1.80 -7.72 -9.54
N GLY A 107 2.54 -6.82 -8.90
CA GLY A 107 3.99 -6.69 -9.02
C GLY A 107 4.74 -7.13 -7.79
N ARG A 108 4.10 -7.88 -6.90
CA ARG A 108 4.74 -8.41 -5.70
C ARG A 108 5.99 -9.19 -6.08
N LEU A 109 7.11 -8.80 -5.48
CA LEU A 109 8.42 -9.44 -5.66
C LEU A 109 8.63 -10.48 -4.56
N PHE A 110 8.53 -10.07 -3.30
CA PHE A 110 8.60 -10.98 -2.16
C PHE A 110 7.97 -10.35 -0.91
N ASP A 111 7.72 -11.21 0.07
CA ASP A 111 7.48 -10.82 1.46
C ASP A 111 8.71 -11.10 2.31
N PHE A 112 9.01 -10.17 3.20
CA PHE A 112 10.03 -10.34 4.21
C PHE A 112 9.40 -10.51 5.58
N TYR A 113 9.95 -11.43 6.36
CA TYR A 113 9.58 -11.70 7.74
C TYR A 113 10.83 -11.68 8.60
N GLU A 114 10.81 -10.90 9.68
CA GLU A 114 11.79 -11.04 10.74
C GLU A 114 11.58 -12.39 11.45
N SER A 115 12.61 -13.22 11.50
CA SER A 115 12.59 -14.50 12.18
C SER A 115 13.53 -14.50 13.39
N LYS A 116 13.19 -15.28 14.41
CA LYS A 116 14.03 -15.49 15.59
C LYS A 116 15.09 -16.58 15.37
N GLU A 117 14.86 -17.47 14.41
CA GLU A 117 15.72 -18.62 14.13
C GLU A 117 16.82 -18.26 13.13
N THR A 118 16.44 -17.61 12.03
CA THR A 118 17.33 -17.12 10.98
C THR A 118 17.18 -15.62 10.84
N LYS A 119 18.24 -14.91 10.50
CA LYS A 119 18.22 -13.45 10.42
C LYS A 119 17.20 -12.92 9.42
N TYR A 120 17.01 -13.64 8.31
CA TYR A 120 16.13 -13.24 7.24
C TYR A 120 15.22 -14.39 6.78
N LYS A 121 13.94 -14.08 6.56
CA LYS A 121 13.01 -14.99 5.89
C LYS A 121 12.31 -14.25 4.75
N PHE A 122 12.41 -14.81 3.55
CA PHE A 122 11.81 -14.30 2.32
C PHE A 122 10.77 -15.27 1.80
N ASP A 123 9.67 -14.77 1.25
CA ASP A 123 8.71 -15.56 0.47
C ASP A 123 8.55 -14.93 -0.92
N PHE A 124 9.09 -15.61 -1.93
CA PHE A 124 9.00 -15.21 -3.34
C PHE A 124 7.73 -15.77 -4.03
N GLY A 125 6.97 -16.61 -3.34
CA GLY A 125 5.89 -17.39 -3.91
C GLY A 125 6.38 -18.66 -4.63
N PRO A 126 5.48 -19.62 -4.86
CA PRO A 126 5.83 -20.97 -5.33
C PRO A 126 6.50 -20.98 -6.71
N ASP A 127 6.16 -20.02 -7.58
CA ASP A 127 6.68 -19.95 -8.95
C ASP A 127 8.12 -19.37 -9.01
N PHE A 128 8.60 -18.78 -7.93
CA PHE A 128 9.85 -18.00 -7.91
C PHE A 128 10.83 -18.42 -6.81
N GLY A 129 10.69 -19.62 -6.25
CA GLY A 129 11.61 -20.18 -5.26
C GLY A 129 10.99 -20.46 -3.89
N GLY A 130 9.75 -20.02 -3.65
CA GLY A 130 9.03 -20.25 -2.39
C GLY A 130 9.63 -19.49 -1.21
N GLU A 131 9.57 -20.11 -0.03
CA GLU A 131 10.13 -19.57 1.20
C GLU A 131 11.63 -19.88 1.32
N ILE A 132 12.43 -18.85 1.60
CA ILE A 132 13.88 -18.93 1.78
C ILE A 132 14.23 -18.32 3.15
N SER A 133 14.80 -19.14 4.04
CA SER A 133 15.31 -18.72 5.35
C SER A 133 16.84 -18.74 5.35
N THR A 134 17.45 -17.63 5.73
CA THR A 134 18.91 -17.43 5.59
C THR A 134 19.46 -16.36 6.53
N ASP A 135 20.77 -16.43 6.77
CA ASP A 135 21.53 -15.40 7.48
C ASP A 135 22.30 -14.47 6.52
N THR A 136 22.35 -14.81 5.24
CA THR A 136 23.05 -14.06 4.18
C THR A 136 22.11 -13.68 3.04
N LEU A 137 22.31 -12.49 2.47
CA LEU A 137 21.45 -11.95 1.41
C LEU A 137 21.87 -12.38 -0.02
N GLU A 138 23.04 -13.00 -0.19
CA GLU A 138 23.54 -13.36 -1.54
C GLU A 138 22.75 -14.51 -2.17
N ILE A 139 22.13 -15.36 -1.34
CA ILE A 139 21.46 -16.56 -1.84
C ILE A 139 20.13 -16.25 -2.55
N ILE A 140 19.55 -15.05 -2.35
CA ILE A 140 18.24 -14.70 -2.90
C ILE A 140 18.32 -14.17 -4.34
N ASP A 141 19.52 -13.94 -4.88
CA ASP A 141 19.72 -13.27 -6.18
C ASP A 141 18.96 -13.91 -7.33
N GLN A 142 19.00 -15.24 -7.44
CA GLN A 142 18.33 -15.95 -8.53
C GLN A 142 16.81 -15.80 -8.44
N SER A 143 16.24 -15.95 -7.25
CA SER A 143 14.80 -15.82 -7.00
C SER A 143 14.34 -14.39 -7.23
N LEU A 144 15.10 -13.43 -6.71
CA LEU A 144 14.87 -12.00 -6.84
C LEU A 144 14.91 -11.54 -8.30
N LEU A 145 15.91 -11.97 -9.07
CA LEU A 145 16.02 -11.60 -10.49
C LEU A 145 14.89 -12.22 -11.31
N ASN A 146 14.55 -13.49 -11.07
CA ASN A 146 13.50 -14.19 -11.81
C ASN A 146 12.13 -13.55 -11.59
N VAL A 147 11.75 -13.27 -10.33
CA VAL A 147 10.48 -12.61 -10.04
C VAL A 147 10.45 -11.21 -10.65
N PHE A 148 11.55 -10.45 -10.53
CA PHE A 148 11.62 -9.09 -11.07
C PHE A 148 11.46 -9.07 -12.60
N LYS A 149 12.22 -9.89 -13.33
CA LYS A 149 12.10 -10.02 -14.79
C LYS A 149 10.66 -10.35 -15.20
N THR A 150 10.05 -11.32 -14.53
CA THR A 150 8.67 -11.74 -14.81
C THR A 150 7.68 -10.60 -14.57
N ARG A 151 7.79 -9.89 -13.44
CA ARG A 151 6.88 -8.76 -13.14
C ARG A 151 7.05 -7.60 -14.11
N VAL A 152 8.29 -7.28 -14.51
CA VAL A 152 8.55 -6.24 -15.52
C VAL A 152 7.90 -6.63 -16.85
N GLU A 153 8.10 -7.87 -17.30
CA GLU A 153 7.49 -8.38 -18.53
C GLU A 153 5.95 -8.33 -18.48
N GLU A 154 5.32 -8.82 -17.41
CA GLU A 154 3.87 -8.84 -17.25
C GLU A 154 3.23 -7.44 -17.26
N MET A 155 3.94 -6.43 -16.74
CA MET A 155 3.41 -5.06 -16.66
C MET A 155 3.65 -4.26 -17.93
N THR A 156 4.61 -4.67 -18.78
CA THR A 156 4.76 -4.06 -20.09
C THR A 156 3.52 -4.34 -20.97
N PRO A 157 3.16 -3.42 -21.88
CA PRO A 157 2.04 -3.62 -22.81
C PRO A 157 2.20 -4.87 -23.70
N LYS A 158 3.42 -5.40 -23.87
CA LYS A 158 3.71 -6.64 -24.60
C LYS A 158 3.34 -7.89 -23.78
N GLY A 159 3.58 -7.92 -22.47
CA GLY A 159 3.22 -9.05 -21.60
C GLY A 159 1.72 -9.26 -21.43
N LYS A 160 0.95 -8.16 -21.35
CA LYS A 160 -0.52 -8.22 -21.25
C LYS A 160 -1.18 -8.92 -22.45
N LYS A 161 -0.59 -8.82 -23.65
CA LYS A 161 -1.07 -9.53 -24.85
C LYS A 161 -0.80 -11.03 -24.79
N LYS A 162 0.35 -11.46 -24.27
CA LYS A 162 0.67 -12.91 -24.14
C LYS A 162 -0.26 -13.61 -23.16
N LYS A 163 -0.55 -13.00 -22.00
CA LYS A 163 -1.43 -13.59 -20.98
C LYS A 163 -2.89 -13.73 -21.44
N ALA A 164 -3.34 -12.89 -22.38
CA ALA A 164 -4.68 -12.97 -22.97
C ALA A 164 -4.83 -14.09 -24.02
N ILE A 165 -3.72 -14.56 -24.61
CA ILE A 165 -3.75 -15.58 -25.68
C ILE A 165 -3.70 -17.00 -25.09
N THR A 166 -3.14 -17.18 -23.90
CA THR A 166 -3.02 -18.50 -23.25
C THR A 166 -4.24 -18.86 -22.37
N ALA A 167 -5.25 -18.00 -22.31
CA ALA A 167 -6.43 -18.17 -21.44
C ALA A 167 -7.70 -18.62 -22.19
N GLU A 168 -7.56 -19.14 -23.42
CA GLU A 168 -8.64 -19.76 -24.20
C GLU A 168 -8.51 -21.29 -24.25
#